data_AF-A0A7J4GEU1-F1
#
_entry.id   AF-A0A7J4GEU1-F1
#
_cell.length_a   1.000
_cell.length_b   1.000
_cell.length_c   1.000
_cell.angle_alpha   90.00
_cell.angle_beta   90.00
_cell.angle_gamma   90.00
#
_symmetry.space_group_name_H-M   'P 1'
#
loop_
_entity.id
_entity.type
_entity.pdbx_description
1 polymer ?
#
loop_
_entity_poly.entity_id
_entity_poly.type
_entity_poly.pdbx_seq_one_letter_code
_entity_poly.pdbx_strand_id
1 'polypeptide(L)'
;MAKLWVMFFTSLLLVSMMNFYAVIREPDMIDIDDIHEYPRETVKIKGVLSSYVVDPYGEQADRIDLQIREIDGHSVVEVRWFVDRDADIPPIGTIVTVEGEVSEWNGRIWLSSNGYGAIRCPNSDGTCDSIEYETVPLVEVAMNPSAYANMSVRIDGYLSESIAPDVTYHSLSLMDNPSYGNADHLLYMQVEGRGLEWIEAGSHVDVSGWLQYDQRSLRWRMLVQATAIEVLNQGEAVTLSWELEPYTLTYEVGKLVAIDGIANEFSDGWWISGDSPTDRLCMLPSPEDLEAGIENLTQTWTGRLIWSTDEATICLDRGHDASVANPAGNFGDDVTTMLDIAEDPFAFLGQNHTFEGWVTDPIPPDYDKGYVGDGPDYYSRTTKLRLHLIGEHVEYIEAGQPIRFNATVLWSESEGRVILEARSWTLGEAPDPSLLNWGDGYNSWKWDIGKLVTIYGEAVMDEDGNQWIQRSGSNERMCLLGDGTEASQQESLGEPIDWTGRLSTTEDAVENTMQFCIDIR
;
A
#
# COMPACT_ATOMS: atom_id res chain seq x y z
N MET A 1 -21.03 40.13 -61.44
CA MET A 1 -19.85 39.17 -61.45
C MET A 1 -18.71 39.68 -60.58
N ALA A 2 -18.84 40.98 -60.18
CA ALA A 2 -17.86 41.66 -59.31
C ALA A 2 -18.29 41.55 -57.84
N LYS A 3 -19.61 41.27 -57.58
CA LYS A 3 -20.08 41.15 -56.18
C LYS A 3 -19.93 39.70 -55.68
N LEU A 4 -19.91 38.67 -56.59
CA LEU A 4 -19.71 37.24 -56.23
C LEU A 4 -18.21 36.93 -56.06
N TRP A 5 -17.37 37.70 -56.69
CA TRP A 5 -15.92 37.51 -56.55
C TRP A 5 -15.40 38.20 -55.28
N VAL A 6 -16.12 39.20 -54.90
CA VAL A 6 -15.71 39.90 -53.66
C VAL A 6 -16.21 39.11 -52.44
N MET A 7 -17.38 38.40 -52.57
CA MET A 7 -17.87 37.56 -51.44
C MET A 7 -17.07 36.26 -51.34
N PHE A 8 -16.59 35.76 -52.48
CA PHE A 8 -15.76 34.54 -52.48
C PHE A 8 -14.35 34.84 -51.94
N PHE A 9 -13.84 36.01 -52.22
CA PHE A 9 -12.47 36.31 -51.74
C PHE A 9 -12.52 36.72 -50.26
N THR A 10 -13.66 37.27 -49.90
CA THR A 10 -13.76 37.65 -48.48
C THR A 10 -14.00 36.39 -47.63
N SER A 11 -14.70 35.39 -48.12
CA SER A 11 -14.88 34.12 -47.39
C SER A 11 -13.58 33.30 -47.34
N LEU A 12 -12.82 33.34 -48.42
CA LEU A 12 -11.52 32.64 -48.39
C LEU A 12 -10.54 33.37 -47.46
N LEU A 13 -10.70 34.65 -47.43
CA LEU A 13 -9.80 35.40 -46.53
C LEU A 13 -10.22 35.23 -45.07
N LEU A 14 -11.51 35.07 -44.90
CA LEU A 14 -11.98 34.86 -43.52
C LEU A 14 -11.65 33.44 -43.04
N VAL A 15 -11.78 32.50 -43.93
CA VAL A 15 -11.43 31.13 -43.53
C VAL A 15 -9.91 31.00 -43.39
N SER A 16 -9.21 31.66 -44.24
CA SER A 16 -7.73 31.62 -44.13
C SER A 16 -7.27 32.40 -42.88
N MET A 17 -8.03 33.48 -42.54
CA MET A 17 -7.66 34.26 -41.34
C MET A 17 -8.08 33.48 -40.07
N MET A 18 -9.16 32.72 -40.15
CA MET A 18 -9.56 31.89 -39.00
C MET A 18 -8.64 30.67 -38.85
N ASN A 19 -8.26 30.15 -40.04
CA ASN A 19 -7.28 29.03 -39.95
C ASN A 19 -5.90 29.54 -39.51
N PHE A 20 -5.56 30.72 -40.00
CA PHE A 20 -4.28 31.34 -39.56
C PHE A 20 -4.39 31.75 -38.08
N TYR A 21 -5.58 32.21 -37.73
CA TYR A 21 -5.85 32.56 -36.33
C TYR A 21 -5.82 31.31 -35.45
N ALA A 22 -6.13 30.14 -35.83
CA ALA A 22 -6.10 28.87 -35.09
C ALA A 22 -4.68 28.28 -35.06
N VAL A 23 -3.86 28.53 -36.05
CA VAL A 23 -2.46 28.04 -36.09
C VAL A 23 -1.59 28.95 -35.21
N ILE A 24 -1.98 30.16 -35.09
CA ILE A 24 -1.17 31.09 -34.27
C ILE A 24 -1.55 30.92 -32.79
N ARG A 25 -2.66 30.17 -32.47
CA ARG A 25 -3.04 30.03 -31.04
C ARG A 25 -2.79 28.61 -30.55
N GLU A 26 -2.25 27.71 -31.45
CA GLU A 26 -1.90 26.39 -30.88
C GLU A 26 -0.70 26.49 -29.92
N PRO A 27 -1.08 26.10 -28.70
CA PRO A 27 -0.04 26.27 -27.67
C PRO A 27 1.26 25.53 -28.04
N ASP A 28 2.36 26.22 -27.81
CA ASP A 28 3.69 25.66 -28.14
C ASP A 28 4.01 24.44 -27.25
N MET A 29 4.51 23.34 -28.03
CA MET A 29 5.00 22.18 -27.26
C MET A 29 6.35 22.51 -26.60
N ILE A 30 6.32 22.31 -25.41
CA ILE A 30 7.55 22.70 -24.70
C ILE A 30 8.02 21.51 -23.85
N ASP A 31 9.37 21.56 -23.58
CA ASP A 31 9.88 20.50 -22.68
C ASP A 31 9.46 20.76 -21.23
N ILE A 32 9.19 19.62 -20.59
CA ILE A 32 8.69 19.76 -19.21
C ILE A 32 9.70 20.53 -18.35
N ASP A 33 10.93 20.55 -18.66
CA ASP A 33 11.98 21.26 -17.88
C ASP A 33 11.90 22.77 -18.11
N ASP A 34 11.23 23.07 -19.08
CA ASP A 34 11.24 24.52 -19.42
C ASP A 34 9.92 25.16 -18.98
N ILE A 35 9.18 24.43 -18.21
CA ILE A 35 7.80 24.90 -17.92
C ILE A 35 7.88 26.14 -17.03
N HIS A 36 8.96 26.28 -16.28
CA HIS A 36 9.10 27.46 -15.39
C HIS A 36 9.30 28.75 -16.19
N GLU A 37 9.63 28.59 -17.43
CA GLU A 37 9.91 29.79 -18.25
C GLU A 37 8.61 30.32 -18.87
N TYR A 38 7.44 29.57 -18.56
CA TYR A 38 6.21 30.00 -19.25
C TYR A 38 5.10 30.18 -18.21
N PRO A 39 5.26 31.13 -17.26
CA PRO A 39 4.21 31.32 -16.25
C PRO A 39 2.94 31.95 -16.87
N ARG A 40 1.81 31.36 -16.51
CA ARG A 40 0.45 31.83 -16.88
C ARG A 40 0.22 31.74 -18.38
N GLU A 41 1.04 30.91 -19.06
CA GLU A 41 0.81 30.68 -20.50
C GLU A 41 0.25 29.26 -20.72
N THR A 42 -0.63 29.19 -21.76
CA THR A 42 -1.11 27.83 -22.10
C THR A 42 -0.07 27.12 -23.00
N VAL A 43 0.36 25.90 -22.44
CA VAL A 43 1.44 25.19 -23.19
C VAL A 43 1.01 23.73 -23.37
N LYS A 44 1.70 23.05 -24.30
CA LYS A 44 1.56 21.59 -24.44
C LYS A 44 2.85 20.88 -24.03
N ILE A 45 2.56 19.73 -23.30
CA ILE A 45 3.78 18.98 -22.90
C ILE A 45 3.55 17.51 -23.24
N LYS A 46 4.63 16.99 -23.69
CA LYS A 46 4.59 15.54 -23.96
C LYS A 46 5.43 14.78 -22.93
N GLY A 47 4.72 13.72 -22.28
CA GLY A 47 5.47 12.99 -21.24
C GLY A 47 4.75 11.69 -20.85
N VAL A 48 5.43 10.98 -19.95
CA VAL A 48 4.90 9.66 -19.58
C VAL A 48 4.00 9.85 -18.35
N LEU A 49 2.71 9.37 -18.48
CA LEU A 49 1.81 9.39 -17.30
C LEU A 49 2.32 8.46 -16.20
N SER A 50 2.62 8.97 -15.02
CA SER A 50 3.32 8.19 -13.97
C SER A 50 2.34 7.89 -12.83
N SER A 51 1.47 8.76 -12.61
CA SER A 51 0.48 8.49 -11.55
C SER A 51 -0.68 9.48 -11.65
N TYR A 52 -1.84 9.06 -10.95
CA TYR A 52 -2.96 10.02 -10.90
C TYR A 52 -3.79 9.77 -9.64
N VAL A 53 -4.27 10.83 -9.14
CA VAL A 53 -5.18 10.75 -7.99
C VAL A 53 -6.53 11.38 -8.37
N VAL A 54 -7.51 10.49 -8.10
CA VAL A 54 -8.87 11.06 -8.33
C VAL A 54 -9.40 11.61 -6.99
N ASP A 55 -9.85 12.77 -7.12
CA ASP A 55 -10.42 13.43 -5.92
C ASP A 55 -9.39 13.49 -4.78
N PRO A 56 -8.41 14.22 -4.94
CA PRO A 56 -7.26 14.27 -4.01
C PRO A 56 -7.67 14.69 -2.61
N TYR A 57 -8.85 15.29 -2.39
CA TYR A 57 -9.18 15.78 -1.04
C TYR A 57 -10.45 15.09 -0.53
N GLY A 58 -10.93 14.12 -1.37
CA GLY A 58 -12.07 13.33 -0.86
C GLY A 58 -13.32 14.18 -0.67
N GLU A 59 -13.40 15.34 -1.37
CA GLU A 59 -14.54 16.25 -1.19
C GLU A 59 -15.53 16.09 -2.35
N GLN A 60 -15.38 15.08 -3.08
CA GLN A 60 -16.23 14.85 -4.27
C GLN A 60 -16.05 15.95 -5.31
N ALA A 61 -14.80 16.44 -5.42
CA ALA A 61 -14.53 17.51 -6.40
C ALA A 61 -14.20 16.91 -7.78
N ASP A 62 -14.82 17.54 -8.95
CA ASP A 62 -14.51 17.08 -10.32
C ASP A 62 -13.12 17.54 -10.76
N ARG A 63 -12.20 16.61 -10.12
CA ARG A 63 -10.80 16.98 -10.37
C ARG A 63 -9.92 15.71 -10.26
N ILE A 64 -9.05 15.65 -11.35
CA ILE A 64 -8.08 14.54 -11.31
C ILE A 64 -6.66 15.13 -11.41
N ASP A 65 -5.87 14.74 -10.39
CA ASP A 65 -4.48 15.22 -10.46
C ASP A 65 -3.56 14.15 -11.07
N LEU A 66 -2.96 14.62 -12.24
CA LEU A 66 -2.05 13.67 -12.92
C LEU A 66 -0.59 14.10 -12.73
N GLN A 67 0.16 13.01 -12.81
CA GLN A 67 1.60 13.32 -12.88
C GLN A 67 2.20 12.84 -14.21
N ILE A 68 2.91 13.93 -14.87
CA ILE A 68 3.47 13.56 -16.18
C ILE A 68 5.00 13.74 -16.13
N ARG A 69 5.54 12.64 -16.48
CA ARG A 69 7.02 12.67 -16.46
C ARG A 69 7.59 12.83 -17.87
N GLU A 70 8.78 13.51 -17.94
CA GLU A 70 9.46 13.70 -19.24
C GLU A 70 9.98 12.38 -19.79
N ILE A 71 9.96 12.23 -21.19
CA ILE A 71 10.39 10.98 -21.85
C ILE A 71 11.92 10.96 -21.91
N ASP A 72 12.68 9.95 -21.14
CA ASP A 72 14.15 9.79 -21.17
C ASP A 72 14.85 10.90 -20.38
N GLY A 73 14.02 11.60 -19.53
CA GLY A 73 14.55 12.69 -18.68
C GLY A 73 14.01 12.55 -17.25
N HIS A 74 14.30 13.56 -16.37
CA HIS A 74 13.98 13.36 -14.93
C HIS A 74 12.98 14.43 -14.47
N SER A 75 12.38 15.22 -15.36
CA SER A 75 11.48 16.32 -14.95
C SER A 75 10.02 15.87 -14.95
N VAL A 76 9.32 16.35 -13.90
CA VAL A 76 7.90 15.94 -13.78
C VAL A 76 7.04 17.19 -13.57
N VAL A 77 5.79 16.99 -14.06
CA VAL A 77 4.90 18.15 -13.88
C VAL A 77 3.52 17.62 -13.47
N GLU A 78 3.01 18.34 -12.40
CA GLU A 78 1.62 18.01 -11.99
C GLU A 78 0.60 18.69 -12.91
N VAL A 79 -0.35 17.81 -13.21
CA VAL A 79 -1.42 18.34 -14.06
C VAL A 79 -2.75 18.22 -13.29
N ARG A 80 -3.30 19.40 -13.06
CA ARG A 80 -4.66 19.40 -12.47
C ARG A 80 -5.72 19.45 -13.58
N TRP A 81 -6.36 18.35 -13.56
CA TRP A 81 -7.31 18.17 -14.68
C TRP A 81 -8.74 18.30 -14.15
N PHE A 82 -9.35 19.38 -14.55
CA PHE A 82 -10.73 19.62 -14.06
C PHE A 82 -11.75 18.95 -14.99
N VAL A 83 -12.04 17.68 -14.66
CA VAL A 83 -13.00 16.87 -15.44
C VAL A 83 -13.77 15.96 -14.48
N ASP A 84 -14.87 15.40 -15.08
CA ASP A 84 -15.63 14.47 -14.21
C ASP A 84 -14.76 13.32 -13.70
N ARG A 85 -15.03 12.83 -12.58
CA ARG A 85 -14.21 11.82 -11.87
C ARG A 85 -14.23 10.49 -12.63
N ASP A 86 -15.27 10.30 -13.50
CA ASP A 86 -15.30 9.00 -14.22
C ASP A 86 -14.64 9.11 -15.59
N ALA A 87 -13.87 10.19 -15.74
CA ALA A 87 -13.22 10.36 -17.05
C ALA A 87 -12.12 9.30 -17.25
N ASP A 88 -12.09 8.75 -18.51
CA ASP A 88 -11.13 7.68 -18.87
C ASP A 88 -9.69 8.23 -18.88
N ILE A 89 -8.88 7.64 -17.91
CA ILE A 89 -7.48 8.09 -17.80
C ILE A 89 -6.58 7.05 -18.47
N PRO A 90 -5.69 7.56 -19.31
CA PRO A 90 -4.76 6.60 -19.91
C PRO A 90 -3.95 5.84 -18.84
N PRO A 91 -3.63 4.50 -19.10
CA PRO A 91 -2.88 3.70 -18.12
C PRO A 91 -1.52 4.34 -17.77
N ILE A 92 -1.13 4.14 -16.52
CA ILE A 92 0.16 4.68 -16.04
C ILE A 92 1.31 4.07 -16.85
N GLY A 93 2.23 4.96 -17.28
CA GLY A 93 3.40 4.41 -18.04
C GLY A 93 3.21 4.68 -19.54
N THR A 94 2.11 5.38 -19.94
CA THR A 94 1.87 5.69 -21.36
C THR A 94 2.32 7.14 -21.66
N ILE A 95 2.71 7.30 -22.90
CA ILE A 95 3.16 8.64 -23.29
C ILE A 95 1.91 9.46 -23.68
N VAL A 96 1.76 10.59 -22.93
CA VAL A 96 0.57 11.43 -23.18
C VAL A 96 1.01 12.87 -23.47
N THR A 97 0.08 13.53 -24.31
CA THR A 97 0.29 14.97 -24.53
C THR A 97 -0.76 15.74 -23.70
N VAL A 98 -0.12 16.64 -22.91
CA VAL A 98 -1.04 17.38 -22.02
C VAL A 98 -1.00 18.88 -22.38
N GLU A 99 -2.28 19.41 -22.44
CA GLU A 99 -2.39 20.86 -22.69
C GLU A 99 -3.01 21.55 -21.47
N GLY A 100 -2.30 22.55 -21.02
CA GLY A 100 -2.89 23.23 -19.84
C GLY A 100 -2.14 24.53 -19.55
N GLU A 101 -2.86 25.36 -18.79
CA GLU A 101 -2.26 26.65 -18.38
C GLU A 101 -1.28 26.45 -17.20
N VAL A 102 -0.12 27.07 -17.38
CA VAL A 102 0.90 26.94 -16.33
C VAL A 102 0.52 27.87 -15.16
N SER A 103 0.24 27.17 -14.06
CA SER A 103 -0.11 27.94 -12.85
C SER A 103 0.99 27.80 -11.78
N GLU A 104 1.20 28.96 -11.20
CA GLU A 104 2.27 28.96 -10.17
C GLU A 104 1.74 29.61 -8.89
N TRP A 105 1.78 28.73 -7.92
CA TRP A 105 1.39 29.28 -6.61
C TRP A 105 2.29 28.69 -5.51
N ASN A 106 2.97 29.53 -4.79
CA ASN A 106 3.79 29.10 -3.64
C ASN A 106 4.94 28.19 -4.08
N GLY A 107 5.45 28.53 -5.42
CA GLY A 107 6.67 27.81 -5.84
C GLY A 107 6.34 26.44 -6.46
N ARG A 108 5.03 26.15 -6.48
CA ARG A 108 4.58 24.93 -7.19
C ARG A 108 4.03 25.30 -8.57
N ILE A 109 4.61 24.66 -9.49
CA ILE A 109 4.16 24.91 -10.88
C ILE A 109 3.39 23.67 -11.37
N TRP A 110 2.16 23.99 -11.63
CA TRP A 110 1.41 22.86 -12.23
C TRP A 110 0.67 23.34 -13.48
N LEU A 111 0.25 22.32 -14.14
CA LEU A 111 -0.57 22.65 -15.32
C LEU A 111 -2.06 22.48 -14.99
N SER A 112 -2.72 23.66 -15.14
CA SER A 112 -4.19 23.57 -15.01
C SER A 112 -4.84 23.30 -16.38
N SER A 113 -5.41 22.10 -16.40
CA SER A 113 -5.98 21.68 -17.70
C SER A 113 -7.50 21.56 -17.57
N ASN A 114 -8.17 22.33 -18.52
CA ASN A 114 -9.65 22.26 -18.50
C ASN A 114 -10.17 21.58 -19.77
N GLY A 115 -11.26 20.66 -19.46
CA GLY A 115 -11.89 20.14 -20.70
C GLY A 115 -11.46 18.70 -21.00
N TYR A 116 -12.29 17.89 -21.64
CA TYR A 116 -12.13 16.43 -21.87
C TYR A 116 -11.04 16.17 -22.90
N GLY A 117 -10.46 17.18 -23.60
CA GLY A 117 -9.45 17.00 -24.67
C GLY A 117 -8.07 17.51 -24.23
N ALA A 118 -7.92 17.65 -22.97
CA ALA A 118 -6.70 18.30 -22.44
C ALA A 118 -5.58 17.26 -22.27
N ILE A 119 -6.03 16.00 -22.24
CA ILE A 119 -5.01 14.92 -22.22
C ILE A 119 -5.25 14.00 -23.42
N ARG A 120 -4.13 14.00 -24.32
CA ARG A 120 -4.31 13.14 -25.51
C ARG A 120 -3.10 12.22 -25.69
N CYS A 121 -3.45 11.11 -26.34
CA CYS A 121 -2.35 10.22 -26.76
C CYS A 121 -1.70 10.73 -28.06
N PRO A 122 -0.41 10.77 -28.10
CA PRO A 122 0.35 11.41 -29.21
C PRO A 122 -0.01 10.79 -30.56
N ASN A 123 -0.75 9.55 -30.61
CA ASN A 123 -1.02 8.95 -31.92
C ASN A 123 -2.36 9.46 -32.49
N SER A 124 -2.34 9.82 -33.79
CA SER A 124 -3.46 10.45 -34.53
C SER A 124 -4.69 9.53 -34.57
N ASP A 125 -4.52 8.22 -34.02
CA ASP A 125 -5.66 7.26 -33.99
C ASP A 125 -6.19 7.10 -32.56
N GLY A 126 -5.58 7.97 -31.48
CA GLY A 126 -6.12 7.90 -30.10
C GLY A 126 -5.44 6.81 -29.27
N THR A 127 -4.34 6.08 -29.81
CA THR A 127 -3.63 5.02 -29.03
C THR A 127 -2.37 5.62 -28.38
N CYS A 128 -2.03 5.17 -26.99
CA CYS A 128 -0.93 5.73 -26.18
C CYS A 128 0.28 4.77 -26.22
N ASP A 129 1.61 5.35 -26.56
CA ASP A 129 2.89 4.61 -26.47
C ASP A 129 3.34 4.49 -25.01
N SER A 130 3.80 3.33 -24.33
CA SER A 130 4.18 3.11 -22.91
C SER A 130 5.68 2.95 -22.77
N ILE A 131 6.44 3.72 -21.51
CA ILE A 131 7.84 3.46 -21.08
C ILE A 131 7.96 2.01 -20.59
N GLU A 132 8.73 1.19 -21.22
CA GLU A 132 8.80 -0.28 -21.06
C GLU A 132 9.53 -0.64 -19.76
N TYR A 133 9.05 -0.65 -18.40
CA TYR A 133 9.59 -1.50 -17.31
C TYR A 133 10.08 -2.86 -17.85
N GLU A 134 11.51 -2.96 -17.57
CA GLU A 134 11.87 -4.35 -17.99
C GLU A 134 11.00 -5.38 -17.27
N THR A 135 9.90 -5.73 -17.86
CA THR A 135 9.09 -6.84 -17.31
C THR A 135 9.96 -8.10 -17.16
N VAL A 136 10.16 -8.31 -15.89
CA VAL A 136 10.95 -9.52 -15.66
C VAL A 136 10.05 -10.58 -14.98
N PRO A 137 10.00 -11.71 -15.60
CA PRO A 137 9.20 -12.76 -14.94
C PRO A 137 9.78 -13.13 -13.56
N LEU A 138 8.84 -13.37 -12.68
CA LEU A 138 9.25 -13.72 -11.29
C LEU A 138 10.31 -14.82 -11.29
N VAL A 139 10.29 -15.67 -12.21
CA VAL A 139 11.25 -16.79 -12.25
C VAL A 139 12.65 -16.26 -12.60
N GLU A 140 12.70 -15.35 -13.42
CA GLU A 140 14.02 -14.78 -13.78
C GLU A 140 14.66 -14.06 -12.58
N VAL A 141 13.79 -13.37 -11.82
CA VAL A 141 14.32 -12.77 -10.58
C VAL A 141 14.74 -13.87 -9.60
N ALA A 142 13.99 -14.92 -9.60
CA ALA A 142 14.30 -16.01 -8.66
C ALA A 142 15.63 -16.70 -9.02
N MET A 143 15.94 -16.76 -10.25
CA MET A 143 17.15 -17.51 -10.70
C MET A 143 18.41 -16.69 -10.43
N ASN A 144 18.29 -15.34 -10.47
CA ASN A 144 19.48 -14.52 -10.20
C ASN A 144 19.05 -13.16 -9.63
N PRO A 145 18.62 -13.21 -8.41
CA PRO A 145 18.07 -11.98 -7.81
C PRO A 145 19.15 -10.91 -7.62
N SER A 146 20.42 -11.26 -7.53
CA SER A 146 21.50 -10.28 -7.32
C SER A 146 21.65 -9.35 -8.52
N ALA A 147 21.23 -9.79 -9.69
CA ALA A 147 21.35 -8.95 -10.91
C ALA A 147 20.36 -7.77 -10.85
N TYR A 148 19.42 -7.95 -9.92
CA TYR A 148 18.39 -6.89 -9.89
C TYR A 148 18.38 -6.20 -8.53
N ALA A 149 19.45 -6.41 -7.83
CA ALA A 149 19.50 -5.84 -6.47
C ALA A 149 19.58 -4.30 -6.55
N ASN A 150 18.75 -3.70 -5.74
CA ASN A 150 18.68 -2.23 -5.54
C ASN A 150 18.23 -1.51 -6.82
N MET A 151 17.48 -2.27 -7.60
CA MET A 151 16.92 -1.63 -8.83
C MET A 151 15.39 -1.65 -8.75
N SER A 152 14.81 -0.64 -9.58
CA SER A 152 13.34 -0.68 -9.71
C SER A 152 12.92 -1.65 -10.83
N VAL A 153 12.08 -2.68 -10.38
CA VAL A 153 11.69 -3.72 -11.37
C VAL A 153 10.17 -3.85 -11.36
N ARG A 154 9.70 -4.32 -12.58
CA ARG A 154 8.26 -4.66 -12.66
C ARG A 154 8.09 -6.17 -12.83
N ILE A 155 7.32 -6.68 -11.81
CA ILE A 155 7.20 -8.15 -11.82
C ILE A 155 5.71 -8.52 -11.85
N ASP A 156 5.42 -9.47 -12.70
CA ASP A 156 4.03 -9.99 -12.76
C ASP A 156 3.92 -11.30 -11.97
N GLY A 157 2.85 -11.34 -11.20
CA GLY A 157 2.64 -12.59 -10.42
C GLY A 157 1.28 -12.57 -9.74
N TYR A 158 1.14 -13.57 -8.82
CA TYR A 158 -0.15 -13.70 -8.12
C TYR A 158 0.04 -13.41 -6.63
N LEU A 159 -0.96 -12.72 -6.08
CA LEU A 159 -0.84 -12.34 -4.65
C LEU A 159 -1.14 -13.56 -3.77
N SER A 160 -0.35 -13.64 -2.79
CA SER A 160 -0.54 -14.80 -1.88
C SER A 160 -1.68 -14.52 -0.89
N GLU A 161 -1.86 -13.24 -0.59
CA GLU A 161 -2.95 -12.85 0.33
C GLU A 161 -3.66 -11.60 -0.23
N SER A 162 -4.85 -11.41 0.45
CA SER A 162 -5.62 -10.23 -0.02
C SER A 162 -5.06 -8.94 0.57
N ILE A 163 -5.19 -7.89 -0.24
CA ILE A 163 -4.79 -6.55 0.23
C ILE A 163 -6.07 -5.77 0.57
N ALA A 164 -6.08 -5.42 1.84
CA ALA A 164 -7.29 -4.70 2.30
C ALA A 164 -7.18 -3.19 2.01
N PRO A 165 -8.48 -2.66 1.75
CA PRO A 165 -8.48 -1.21 1.57
C PRO A 165 -8.31 -0.47 2.91
N ASP A 166 -7.50 0.70 2.90
CA ASP A 166 -7.43 1.63 4.06
C ASP A 166 -6.41 1.13 5.09
N VAL A 167 -5.69 0.06 4.66
CA VAL A 167 -4.57 -0.37 5.52
C VAL A 167 -3.26 0.16 4.93
N THR A 168 -2.48 0.77 5.77
CA THR A 168 -1.31 1.54 5.30
C THR A 168 -0.12 0.59 5.09
N TYR A 169 -0.34 -0.53 5.70
CA TYR A 169 0.82 -1.42 5.54
C TYR A 169 0.35 -2.86 5.34
N HIS A 170 1.03 -3.58 4.28
CA HIS A 170 0.75 -5.01 4.08
C HIS A 170 2.07 -5.76 3.84
N SER A 171 2.04 -6.91 4.47
CA SER A 171 3.18 -7.80 4.12
C SER A 171 2.65 -9.11 3.52
N LEU A 172 3.08 -9.37 2.28
CA LEU A 172 2.63 -10.61 1.61
C LEU A 172 3.63 -11.01 0.54
N SER A 173 3.33 -12.18 -0.12
CA SER A 173 4.28 -12.66 -1.15
C SER A 173 3.63 -12.62 -2.54
N LEU A 174 4.53 -12.36 -3.47
CA LEU A 174 4.16 -12.54 -4.88
C LEU A 174 4.53 -13.95 -5.38
N MET A 175 3.50 -14.54 -6.13
CA MET A 175 3.72 -15.96 -6.50
C MET A 175 3.64 -16.11 -8.03
N ASP A 176 4.27 -17.21 -8.46
CA ASP A 176 4.22 -17.43 -9.94
C ASP A 176 2.98 -18.24 -10.32
N ASN A 177 2.20 -18.68 -9.27
CA ASN A 177 0.91 -19.36 -9.50
C ASN A 177 -0.12 -18.85 -8.48
N PRO A 178 -1.40 -18.85 -8.96
CA PRO A 178 -2.45 -18.30 -8.08
C PRO A 178 -2.69 -19.18 -6.86
N SER A 179 -2.36 -20.46 -7.01
CA SER A 179 -2.49 -21.35 -5.84
C SER A 179 -1.12 -21.58 -5.17
N TYR A 180 -1.25 -21.41 -3.85
CA TYR A 180 0.03 -21.55 -3.11
C TYR A 180 0.65 -22.93 -3.34
N GLY A 181 -0.08 -24.04 -3.23
CA GLY A 181 0.44 -25.43 -3.34
C GLY A 181 1.13 -25.69 -4.67
N ASN A 182 0.83 -24.86 -5.58
CA ASN A 182 1.38 -25.11 -6.93
C ASN A 182 2.41 -24.04 -7.31
N ALA A 183 2.66 -23.16 -6.33
CA ALA A 183 3.63 -22.10 -6.66
C ALA A 183 5.05 -22.58 -6.32
N ASP A 184 5.95 -22.38 -7.23
CA ASP A 184 7.34 -22.81 -7.02
C ASP A 184 8.22 -21.65 -6.54
N HIS A 185 7.79 -20.43 -6.85
CA HIS A 185 8.61 -19.27 -6.46
C HIS A 185 7.73 -18.25 -5.72
N LEU A 186 8.37 -17.76 -4.62
CA LEU A 186 7.66 -16.73 -3.83
C LEU A 186 8.61 -15.55 -3.55
N LEU A 187 8.08 -14.42 -3.84
CA LEU A 187 8.88 -13.22 -3.53
C LEU A 187 8.13 -12.38 -2.50
N TYR A 188 8.89 -12.18 -1.41
CA TYR A 188 8.29 -11.40 -0.30
C TYR A 188 8.13 -9.93 -0.70
N MET A 189 6.90 -9.43 -0.27
CA MET A 189 6.61 -8.03 -0.66
C MET A 189 6.10 -7.27 0.56
N GLN A 190 6.65 -5.98 0.60
CA GLN A 190 6.10 -5.03 1.58
C GLN A 190 5.42 -3.85 0.87
N VAL A 191 4.19 -3.80 1.18
CA VAL A 191 3.39 -2.79 0.46
C VAL A 191 3.09 -1.65 1.44
N GLU A 192 3.55 -0.42 0.90
CA GLU A 192 3.24 0.78 1.70
C GLU A 192 2.19 1.65 0.99
N GLY A 193 1.33 2.21 1.80
CA GLY A 193 0.27 3.06 1.19
C GLY A 193 -1.11 2.40 1.26
N ARG A 194 -2.18 3.27 0.95
CA ARG A 194 -3.56 2.74 1.10
C ARG A 194 -4.19 2.54 -0.28
N GLY A 195 -4.61 1.31 -0.46
CA GLY A 195 -5.39 1.02 -1.70
C GLY A 195 -6.87 1.38 -1.53
N LEU A 196 -7.60 1.54 -2.68
CA LEU A 196 -9.02 2.00 -2.61
C LEU A 196 -9.96 0.80 -2.56
N GLU A 197 -9.45 -0.30 -3.09
CA GLU A 197 -10.36 -1.46 -3.13
C GLU A 197 -9.61 -2.72 -2.68
N TRP A 198 -10.43 -3.67 -2.32
CA TRP A 198 -9.80 -4.98 -2.01
C TRP A 198 -9.13 -5.57 -3.26
N ILE A 199 -7.94 -6.02 -2.99
CA ILE A 199 -7.33 -6.92 -4.01
C ILE A 199 -7.24 -8.34 -3.42
N GLU A 200 -8.04 -9.21 -4.12
CA GLU A 200 -8.20 -10.55 -3.51
C GLU A 200 -6.96 -11.42 -3.75
N ALA A 201 -6.79 -12.36 -2.73
CA ALA A 201 -5.69 -13.33 -2.90
C ALA A 201 -5.86 -14.11 -4.21
N GLY A 202 -4.72 -14.35 -4.88
CA GLY A 202 -4.78 -15.08 -6.18
C GLY A 202 -4.95 -14.11 -7.36
N SER A 203 -5.08 -12.85 -6.98
CA SER A 203 -5.19 -11.86 -8.07
C SER A 203 -3.87 -11.76 -8.86
N HIS A 204 -4.12 -11.80 -10.15
CA HIS A 204 -2.94 -11.56 -11.03
C HIS A 204 -2.61 -10.07 -11.11
N VAL A 205 -1.33 -9.85 -10.68
CA VAL A 205 -1.00 -8.41 -10.57
C VAL A 205 0.35 -8.15 -11.22
N ASP A 206 0.42 -6.93 -11.69
CA ASP A 206 1.72 -6.41 -12.12
C ASP A 206 2.22 -5.36 -11.10
N VAL A 207 3.40 -5.75 -10.54
CA VAL A 207 3.82 -4.89 -9.42
C VAL A 207 5.15 -4.21 -9.76
N SER A 208 5.15 -2.86 -9.40
CA SER A 208 6.42 -2.13 -9.58
C SER A 208 6.98 -1.73 -8.21
N GLY A 209 8.27 -2.07 -8.08
CA GLY A 209 8.83 -1.74 -6.75
C GLY A 209 10.36 -1.91 -6.75
N TRP A 210 10.89 -1.64 -5.53
CA TRP A 210 12.36 -1.71 -5.35
C TRP A 210 12.76 -3.05 -4.71
N LEU A 211 13.69 -3.77 -5.42
CA LEU A 211 14.10 -5.10 -4.91
C LEU A 211 15.38 -4.93 -4.08
N GLN A 212 15.27 -5.52 -2.86
CA GLN A 212 16.44 -5.44 -1.95
C GLN A 212 16.58 -6.75 -1.16
N TYR A 213 17.90 -6.98 -0.85
CA TYR A 213 18.15 -8.17 -0.01
C TYR A 213 18.10 -7.79 1.47
N ASP A 214 17.18 -8.47 2.12
CA ASP A 214 17.06 -8.27 3.58
C ASP A 214 18.00 -9.22 4.34
N GLN A 215 19.06 -8.60 4.85
CA GLN A 215 20.12 -9.42 5.48
C GLN A 215 19.63 -10.02 6.80
N ARG A 216 18.57 -9.40 7.29
CA ARG A 216 18.06 -9.89 8.59
C ARG A 216 17.23 -11.16 8.41
N SER A 217 16.41 -11.14 7.47
CA SER A 217 15.52 -12.32 7.27
C SER A 217 16.07 -13.23 6.16
N LEU A 218 17.38 -12.79 5.91
CA LEU A 218 18.10 -13.55 4.85
C LEU A 218 17.17 -13.91 3.69
N ARG A 219 16.45 -12.86 3.31
CA ARG A 219 15.59 -13.11 2.13
C ARG A 219 15.51 -11.83 1.28
N TRP A 220 15.12 -12.07 -0.09
CA TRP A 220 14.88 -10.91 -0.97
C TRP A 220 13.47 -10.36 -0.75
N ARG A 221 13.51 -9.04 -0.64
CA ARG A 221 12.17 -8.43 -0.47
C ARG A 221 11.97 -7.27 -1.46
N MET A 222 10.68 -7.12 -1.76
CA MET A 222 10.33 -6.03 -2.69
C MET A 222 9.49 -4.99 -1.95
N LEU A 223 10.01 -3.71 -2.02
CA LEU A 223 9.22 -2.62 -1.41
C LEU A 223 8.32 -1.96 -2.45
N VAL A 224 7.05 -1.93 -2.06
CA VAL A 224 6.08 -1.54 -3.11
C VAL A 224 5.12 -0.52 -2.50
N GLN A 225 4.78 0.47 -3.39
CA GLN A 225 3.67 1.35 -2.99
C GLN A 225 2.33 0.81 -3.50
N ALA A 226 1.27 1.01 -2.64
CA ALA A 226 -0.04 0.40 -2.98
C ALA A 226 -0.48 0.85 -4.38
N THR A 227 -0.13 2.10 -4.88
CA THR A 227 -0.58 2.62 -6.20
C THR A 227 0.24 2.00 -7.32
N ALA A 228 1.25 1.34 -6.89
CA ALA A 228 2.11 0.76 -7.95
C ALA A 228 1.73 -0.68 -8.25
N ILE A 229 0.61 -1.10 -7.67
CA ILE A 229 0.12 -2.46 -7.97
C ILE A 229 -1.02 -2.35 -8.99
N GLU A 230 -0.70 -2.93 -10.13
CA GLU A 230 -1.76 -2.96 -11.16
C GLU A 230 -2.41 -4.35 -11.20
N VAL A 231 -3.75 -4.24 -11.03
CA VAL A 231 -4.45 -5.54 -10.99
C VAL A 231 -4.87 -5.92 -12.43
N LEU A 232 -4.24 -7.02 -12.92
CA LEU A 232 -4.59 -7.47 -14.30
C LEU A 232 -5.85 -8.33 -14.28
N ASN A 233 -5.89 -9.08 -13.23
CA ASN A 233 -7.09 -9.92 -13.07
C ASN A 233 -7.36 -10.13 -11.58
N GLN A 234 -8.68 -9.77 -11.26
CA GLN A 234 -9.02 -9.96 -9.83
C GLN A 234 -9.19 -11.44 -9.50
N GLY A 235 -8.70 -11.73 -8.33
CA GLY A 235 -8.88 -13.14 -7.89
C GLY A 235 -10.34 -13.42 -7.54
N GLU A 236 -10.76 -14.63 -7.94
CA GLU A 236 -12.17 -14.99 -7.62
C GLU A 236 -12.23 -15.72 -6.27
N ALA A 237 -13.55 -15.63 -5.84
CA ALA A 237 -13.74 -16.42 -4.60
C ALA A 237 -13.41 -17.90 -4.82
N VAL A 238 -12.66 -18.37 -3.90
CA VAL A 238 -12.34 -19.82 -3.98
C VAL A 238 -13.57 -20.65 -3.58
N THR A 239 -13.98 -21.54 -4.55
CA THR A 239 -15.15 -22.40 -4.23
C THR A 239 -14.70 -23.63 -3.44
N LEU A 240 -15.27 -23.67 -2.22
CA LEU A 240 -14.89 -24.82 -1.39
C LEU A 240 -15.79 -26.03 -1.70
N SER A 241 -15.08 -27.18 -1.67
CA SER A 241 -15.86 -28.43 -1.85
C SER A 241 -15.87 -29.21 -0.52
N TRP A 242 -17.08 -29.77 -0.27
CA TRP A 242 -17.20 -30.53 1.00
C TRP A 242 -16.32 -31.78 0.98
N GLU A 243 -15.78 -32.08 -0.18
CA GLU A 243 -14.92 -33.27 -0.27
C GLU A 243 -13.49 -32.96 0.15
N LEU A 244 -13.32 -31.69 0.57
CA LEU A 244 -11.95 -31.31 0.96
C LEU A 244 -11.69 -31.74 2.40
N GLU A 245 -10.39 -32.26 2.57
CA GLU A 245 -9.99 -32.59 3.96
C GLU A 245 -9.86 -31.33 4.82
N PRO A 246 -10.44 -31.38 6.00
CA PRO A 246 -10.51 -30.24 6.92
C PRO A 246 -9.14 -29.54 7.08
N TYR A 247 -8.03 -30.19 6.95
CA TYR A 247 -6.72 -29.52 7.12
C TYR A 247 -6.41 -28.63 5.91
N THR A 248 -7.00 -28.85 4.77
CA THR A 248 -6.73 -28.04 3.56
C THR A 248 -7.43 -26.68 3.64
N LEU A 249 -8.42 -26.62 4.58
CA LEU A 249 -9.12 -25.33 4.75
C LEU A 249 -8.20 -24.27 5.38
N THR A 250 -7.24 -24.78 5.99
CA THR A 250 -6.28 -23.83 6.61
C THR A 250 -5.52 -23.04 5.52
N TYR A 251 -5.43 -23.60 4.31
CA TYR A 251 -4.75 -22.89 3.21
C TYR A 251 -5.62 -21.74 2.66
N GLU A 252 -6.89 -21.86 3.05
CA GLU A 252 -7.77 -20.86 2.41
C GLU A 252 -8.16 -19.75 3.41
N VAL A 253 -7.42 -19.86 4.57
CA VAL A 253 -7.75 -18.86 5.60
C VAL A 253 -7.29 -17.47 5.11
N GLY A 254 -8.20 -16.42 5.27
CA GLY A 254 -7.88 -15.05 4.84
C GLY A 254 -8.39 -14.77 3.42
N LYS A 255 -8.83 -15.88 2.67
CA LYS A 255 -9.28 -15.71 1.27
C LYS A 255 -10.82 -15.59 1.25
N LEU A 256 -11.19 -14.86 0.25
CA LEU A 256 -12.63 -14.88 -0.03
C LEU A 256 -13.05 -16.24 -0.63
N VAL A 257 -14.09 -16.86 0.12
CA VAL A 257 -14.45 -18.24 -0.34
C VAL A 257 -15.97 -18.30 -0.51
N ALA A 258 -16.35 -19.33 -1.28
CA ALA A 258 -17.78 -19.61 -1.44
C ALA A 258 -18.04 -21.11 -1.24
N ILE A 259 -19.13 -21.33 -0.47
CA ILE A 259 -19.43 -22.76 -0.23
C ILE A 259 -20.96 -22.94 -0.24
N ASP A 260 -21.42 -24.10 -0.87
CA ASP A 260 -22.86 -24.42 -0.88
C ASP A 260 -23.25 -25.24 0.36
N GLY A 261 -24.35 -24.77 0.93
CA GLY A 261 -24.79 -25.59 2.08
C GLY A 261 -26.00 -24.95 2.77
N ILE A 262 -26.39 -25.66 3.88
CA ILE A 262 -27.58 -25.18 4.64
C ILE A 262 -27.11 -24.57 5.95
N ALA A 263 -27.60 -23.30 6.22
CA ALA A 263 -27.22 -22.67 7.50
C ALA A 263 -28.11 -23.20 8.63
N ASN A 264 -27.39 -23.63 9.66
CA ASN A 264 -28.12 -24.20 10.82
C ASN A 264 -27.58 -23.57 12.11
N GLU A 265 -28.54 -23.33 12.97
CA GLU A 265 -28.10 -22.84 14.30
C GLU A 265 -28.08 -23.99 15.31
N PHE A 266 -26.86 -24.19 15.83
CA PHE A 266 -26.71 -25.23 16.86
C PHE A 266 -26.39 -24.56 18.19
N SER A 267 -26.29 -25.41 19.27
CA SER A 267 -26.06 -24.87 20.63
C SER A 267 -24.70 -24.14 20.72
N ASP A 268 -23.79 -24.35 19.74
CA ASP A 268 -22.43 -23.75 19.83
C ASP A 268 -22.23 -22.71 18.71
N GLY A 269 -23.36 -22.28 18.08
CA GLY A 269 -23.26 -21.18 17.09
C GLY A 269 -23.82 -21.59 15.72
N TRP A 270 -23.47 -20.71 14.70
CA TRP A 270 -24.04 -20.95 13.35
C TRP A 270 -23.07 -21.80 12.52
N TRP A 271 -23.80 -22.74 11.79
CA TRP A 271 -22.95 -23.67 10.99
C TRP A 271 -23.57 -23.83 9.60
N ILE A 272 -22.61 -24.14 8.67
CA ILE A 272 -23.09 -24.54 7.33
C ILE A 272 -22.88 -26.06 7.15
N SER A 273 -24.01 -26.68 6.85
CA SER A 273 -23.92 -28.15 6.71
C SER A 273 -24.04 -28.55 5.23
N GLY A 274 -23.14 -29.57 4.88
CA GLY A 274 -23.22 -30.15 3.52
C GLY A 274 -24.10 -31.39 3.51
N ASP A 275 -24.06 -32.16 2.45
CA ASP A 275 -24.96 -33.32 2.19
C ASP A 275 -24.60 -34.50 3.08
N SER A 276 -23.30 -34.50 3.60
CA SER A 276 -22.90 -35.61 4.50
C SER A 276 -22.94 -35.12 5.96
N PRO A 277 -23.17 -36.02 6.85
CA PRO A 277 -23.31 -35.70 8.29
C PRO A 277 -22.02 -35.15 8.88
N THR A 278 -20.87 -35.31 8.21
CA THR A 278 -19.59 -34.81 8.76
C THR A 278 -19.21 -33.50 8.06
N ASP A 279 -20.03 -33.02 7.13
CA ASP A 279 -19.68 -31.79 6.39
C ASP A 279 -20.25 -30.57 7.15
N ARG A 280 -19.29 -30.08 7.92
CA ARG A 280 -19.80 -28.89 8.62
C ARG A 280 -18.71 -27.80 8.63
N LEU A 281 -19.19 -26.58 8.42
CA LEU A 281 -18.27 -25.43 8.48
C LEU A 281 -18.89 -24.34 9.36
N CYS A 282 -18.02 -23.93 10.32
CA CYS A 282 -18.50 -22.85 11.23
C CYS A 282 -18.77 -21.56 10.44
N MET A 283 -19.92 -20.83 10.85
CA MET A 283 -20.29 -19.59 10.13
C MET A 283 -20.52 -18.47 11.16
N LEU A 284 -19.87 -17.36 10.81
CA LEU A 284 -20.12 -16.14 11.62
C LEU A 284 -20.98 -15.16 10.82
N PRO A 285 -22.28 -15.17 11.15
CA PRO A 285 -23.21 -14.39 10.31
C PRO A 285 -23.09 -12.88 10.59
N SER A 286 -23.31 -12.04 9.61
CA SER A 286 -23.38 -10.58 9.79
C SER A 286 -24.73 -10.17 10.39
N PRO A 287 -24.85 -8.97 10.94
CA PRO A 287 -26.13 -8.50 11.50
C PRO A 287 -27.25 -8.53 10.45
N GLU A 288 -26.91 -8.29 9.28
CA GLU A 288 -27.93 -8.36 8.20
C GLU A 288 -28.42 -9.81 8.01
N ASP A 289 -27.50 -10.73 8.12
CA ASP A 289 -27.88 -12.15 7.99
C ASP A 289 -28.86 -12.56 9.09
N LEU A 290 -28.60 -12.06 10.23
CA LEU A 290 -29.47 -12.47 11.35
C LEU A 290 -30.85 -11.81 11.23
N GLU A 291 -30.86 -10.60 10.73
CA GLU A 291 -32.15 -9.93 10.51
C GLU A 291 -32.98 -10.63 9.43
N ALA A 292 -32.31 -11.14 8.49
CA ALA A 292 -33.00 -11.78 7.36
C ALA A 292 -33.43 -13.21 7.72
N GLY A 293 -33.08 -13.70 8.82
CA GLY A 293 -33.39 -15.10 9.22
C GLY A 293 -32.74 -16.12 8.28
N ILE A 294 -31.74 -16.80 8.78
CA ILE A 294 -30.95 -17.61 7.81
C ILE A 294 -31.02 -19.08 8.25
N GLU A 295 -31.86 -19.35 9.23
CA GLU A 295 -31.92 -20.76 9.67
C GLU A 295 -32.63 -21.62 8.62
N ASN A 296 -32.01 -22.75 8.23
CA ASN A 296 -32.49 -23.79 7.28
C ASN A 296 -32.57 -23.26 5.85
N LEU A 297 -31.76 -22.26 5.63
CA LEU A 297 -31.73 -21.76 4.24
C LEU A 297 -30.57 -22.39 3.47
N THR A 298 -30.98 -22.86 2.25
CA THR A 298 -29.93 -23.44 1.37
C THR A 298 -29.51 -22.42 0.32
N GLN A 299 -28.28 -22.15 0.40
CA GLN A 299 -27.77 -21.21 -0.63
C GLN A 299 -26.24 -21.29 -0.67
N THR A 300 -25.77 -20.53 -1.68
CA THR A 300 -24.30 -20.40 -1.69
C THR A 300 -23.87 -19.24 -0.78
N TRP A 301 -23.07 -19.75 0.23
CA TRP A 301 -22.62 -18.73 1.21
C TRP A 301 -21.22 -18.22 0.85
N THR A 302 -21.16 -16.84 0.74
CA THR A 302 -19.83 -16.24 0.44
C THR A 302 -19.33 -15.43 1.64
N GLY A 303 -18.03 -15.66 1.95
CA GLY A 303 -17.42 -14.90 3.06
C GLY A 303 -15.91 -15.18 3.13
N ARG A 304 -15.32 -14.56 4.13
CA ARG A 304 -13.86 -14.77 4.29
C ARG A 304 -13.60 -15.82 5.38
N LEU A 305 -12.72 -16.71 4.97
CA LEU A 305 -12.44 -17.75 5.99
C LEU A 305 -11.48 -17.19 7.04
N ILE A 306 -11.89 -17.44 8.22
CA ILE A 306 -11.05 -16.93 9.32
C ILE A 306 -10.93 -18.04 10.38
N TRP A 307 -9.88 -18.06 10.88
CA TRP A 307 -9.79 -18.90 12.09
C TRP A 307 -10.53 -18.22 13.25
N SER A 308 -11.77 -18.96 13.57
CA SER A 308 -12.57 -18.39 14.69
C SER A 308 -12.09 -18.95 16.03
N THR A 309 -11.59 -18.10 16.86
CA THR A 309 -10.98 -18.51 18.15
C THR A 309 -12.09 -18.92 19.14
N ASP A 310 -13.39 -18.40 18.96
CA ASP A 310 -14.51 -18.77 19.85
C ASP A 310 -15.00 -20.20 19.56
N GLU A 311 -14.83 -20.52 18.37
CA GLU A 311 -15.36 -21.87 18.01
C GLU A 311 -14.21 -22.86 17.84
N ALA A 312 -12.85 -22.26 18.12
CA ALA A 312 -11.62 -23.06 17.93
C ALA A 312 -11.66 -23.86 16.63
N THR A 313 -12.20 -23.22 15.67
CA THR A 313 -12.26 -23.89 14.35
C THR A 313 -12.34 -22.82 13.26
N ILE A 314 -12.06 -23.20 12.03
CA ILE A 314 -12.13 -22.29 10.86
C ILE A 314 -13.60 -21.99 10.55
N CYS A 315 -13.81 -20.55 10.51
CA CYS A 315 -15.21 -20.17 10.27
C CYS A 315 -15.32 -19.27 9.04
N LEU A 316 -16.48 -19.35 8.51
CA LEU A 316 -16.79 -18.43 7.40
C LEU A 316 -17.36 -17.13 7.98
N ASP A 317 -16.48 -16.05 7.83
CA ASP A 317 -16.92 -14.75 8.36
C ASP A 317 -17.66 -13.92 7.29
N ARG A 318 -18.84 -13.47 7.71
CA ARG A 318 -19.66 -12.73 6.72
C ARG A 318 -19.93 -11.32 7.25
N GLY A 319 -18.90 -10.82 8.07
CA GLY A 319 -19.11 -9.43 8.55
C GLY A 319 -19.51 -9.39 10.03
N HIS A 320 -18.94 -10.40 10.71
CA HIS A 320 -19.22 -10.62 12.15
C HIS A 320 -18.50 -9.58 12.99
N ASP A 321 -19.27 -8.83 14.00
CA ASP A 321 -18.69 -7.90 15.00
C ASP A 321 -18.25 -8.68 16.25
N ALA A 322 -16.88 -8.93 16.41
CA ALA A 322 -16.15 -9.78 17.37
C ALA A 322 -16.25 -9.19 18.79
N SER A 323 -16.81 -7.88 18.96
CA SER A 323 -16.83 -7.19 20.27
C SER A 323 -18.08 -7.57 21.07
N VAL A 324 -18.96 -8.51 20.55
CA VAL A 324 -20.30 -8.71 21.15
C VAL A 324 -20.36 -10.11 21.77
N ALA A 325 -19.15 -10.98 22.09
CA ALA A 325 -19.58 -12.26 22.72
C ALA A 325 -18.43 -12.82 23.57
N ASN A 326 -17.44 -12.08 24.27
CA ASN A 326 -16.87 -12.70 25.49
C ASN A 326 -15.37 -12.41 25.59
N PRO A 327 -14.84 -12.01 26.79
CA PRO A 327 -13.73 -11.30 27.44
C PRO A 327 -12.44 -12.14 27.41
N ALA A 328 -11.25 -11.56 27.07
CA ALA A 328 -9.78 -11.66 27.16
C ALA A 328 -9.34 -12.61 28.28
N GLY A 329 -9.21 -14.03 28.04
CA GLY A 329 -8.61 -15.01 28.97
C GLY A 329 -7.36 -14.46 29.67
N ASN A 330 -7.02 -14.96 30.95
CA ASN A 330 -5.98 -14.58 31.92
C ASN A 330 -4.63 -15.20 31.55
N PHE A 331 -3.47 -14.51 31.66
CA PHE A 331 -2.06 -14.88 31.42
C PHE A 331 -1.66 -16.06 32.30
N GLY A 332 -1.32 -17.33 31.58
CA GLY A 332 -0.72 -18.45 32.33
C GLY A 332 0.61 -18.08 33.00
N ASP A 333 1.15 -18.84 34.13
CA ASP A 333 2.35 -18.58 34.97
C ASP A 333 3.61 -19.09 34.27
N ASP A 334 3.55 -19.93 33.07
CA ASP A 334 4.81 -20.42 32.46
C ASP A 334 4.96 -19.84 31.05
N VAL A 335 6.23 -19.17 30.83
CA VAL A 335 6.51 -18.55 29.52
C VAL A 335 7.26 -19.56 28.64
N THR A 336 6.63 -19.83 27.51
CA THR A 336 7.30 -20.69 26.50
C THR A 336 8.33 -19.88 25.71
N THR A 337 9.54 -20.57 25.48
CA THR A 337 10.60 -19.84 24.74
C THR A 337 10.33 -19.90 23.23
N MET A 338 10.58 -18.74 22.58
CA MET A 338 10.33 -18.66 21.12
C MET A 338 11.30 -19.57 20.35
N LEU A 339 12.44 -19.78 20.92
CA LEU A 339 13.42 -20.69 20.26
C LEU A 339 12.89 -22.11 20.19
N ASP A 340 12.20 -22.53 21.17
CA ASP A 340 11.64 -23.91 21.15
C ASP A 340 10.62 -24.07 20.01
N ILE A 341 9.92 -22.98 19.81
CA ILE A 341 8.94 -23.08 18.70
C ILE A 341 9.67 -23.07 17.36
N ALA A 342 10.62 -22.21 17.27
CA ALA A 342 11.33 -22.10 15.98
C ALA A 342 12.05 -23.41 15.64
N GLU A 343 12.55 -24.17 16.58
CA GLU A 343 13.33 -25.40 16.29
C GLU A 343 12.41 -26.57 15.98
N ASP A 344 11.18 -26.49 16.62
CA ASP A 344 10.27 -27.63 16.35
C ASP A 344 8.82 -27.14 16.43
N PRO A 345 8.37 -26.46 15.40
CA PRO A 345 7.05 -25.81 15.40
C PRO A 345 5.90 -26.82 15.40
N PHE A 346 6.10 -28.06 14.96
CA PHE A 346 4.97 -29.01 14.80
C PHE A 346 4.64 -29.68 16.13
N ALA A 347 5.62 -29.57 17.01
CA ALA A 347 5.30 -30.11 18.35
C ALA A 347 4.36 -29.17 19.12
N PHE A 348 4.21 -27.96 18.56
CA PHE A 348 3.47 -26.96 19.36
C PHE A 348 2.25 -26.47 18.57
N LEU A 349 2.02 -27.11 17.48
CA LEU A 349 0.93 -26.63 16.60
C LEU A 349 -0.41 -26.87 17.28
N GLY A 350 -1.20 -25.79 17.24
CA GLY A 350 -2.61 -25.92 17.69
C GLY A 350 -2.73 -25.75 19.21
N GLN A 351 -1.49 -25.51 19.83
CA GLN A 351 -1.54 -25.36 21.30
C GLN A 351 -1.39 -23.89 21.69
N ASN A 352 -1.99 -23.59 22.95
CA ASN A 352 -1.91 -22.20 23.44
C ASN A 352 -0.80 -22.08 24.49
N HIS A 353 0.05 -21.04 24.25
CA HIS A 353 1.16 -20.83 25.21
C HIS A 353 1.32 -19.33 25.47
N THR A 354 1.92 -19.11 26.60
CA THR A 354 2.26 -17.71 26.91
C THR A 354 3.70 -17.41 26.49
N PHE A 355 3.76 -16.15 25.80
CA PHE A 355 5.09 -15.77 25.29
C PHE A 355 5.44 -14.38 25.83
N GLU A 356 6.75 -14.22 25.90
CA GLU A 356 7.25 -12.84 26.17
C GLU A 356 8.36 -12.51 25.18
N GLY A 357 8.28 -11.20 24.78
CA GLY A 357 9.34 -10.78 23.85
C GLY A 357 9.22 -9.28 23.54
N TRP A 358 9.89 -8.98 22.41
CA TRP A 358 9.90 -7.56 22.02
C TRP A 358 9.41 -7.44 20.57
N VAL A 359 8.48 -6.52 20.41
CA VAL A 359 8.01 -6.26 19.02
C VAL A 359 9.17 -5.72 18.17
N THR A 360 9.28 -6.29 16.97
CA THR A 360 10.52 -5.98 16.21
C THR A 360 10.29 -4.76 15.32
N ASP A 361 8.97 -4.69 14.79
CA ASP A 361 8.64 -3.50 13.98
C ASP A 361 7.32 -2.88 14.50
N PRO A 362 7.30 -1.55 14.24
CA PRO A 362 6.06 -0.92 14.72
C PRO A 362 4.82 -1.49 14.03
N ILE A 363 3.79 -1.69 14.88
CA ILE A 363 2.51 -2.21 14.36
C ILE A 363 1.47 -1.09 14.49
N PRO A 364 1.00 -0.62 13.30
CA PRO A 364 0.02 0.48 13.35
C PRO A 364 -1.36 0.00 13.81
N PRO A 365 -2.18 0.98 14.20
CA PRO A 365 -3.52 0.62 14.71
C PRO A 365 -4.39 -0.01 13.62
N ASP A 366 -4.09 0.23 12.42
CA ASP A 366 -4.97 -0.28 11.34
C ASP A 366 -4.43 -1.58 10.75
N TYR A 367 -3.39 -2.10 11.38
CA TYR A 367 -2.78 -3.36 10.91
C TYR A 367 -2.57 -4.29 12.11
N ASP A 368 -2.75 -5.65 11.86
CA ASP A 368 -2.81 -6.52 13.06
C ASP A 368 -1.71 -7.58 12.99
N LYS A 369 -0.83 -7.36 12.03
CA LYS A 369 0.26 -8.36 11.97
C LYS A 369 1.61 -7.68 12.20
N GLY A 370 2.53 -8.47 12.82
CA GLY A 370 3.90 -7.99 13.05
C GLY A 370 4.83 -9.14 13.44
N TYR A 371 5.99 -8.73 14.03
CA TYR A 371 6.95 -9.77 14.45
C TYR A 371 7.33 -9.53 15.92
N VAL A 372 7.61 -10.68 16.55
CA VAL A 372 8.12 -10.58 17.93
C VAL A 372 9.42 -11.38 18.03
N GLY A 373 10.36 -10.72 18.74
CA GLY A 373 11.67 -11.37 18.90
C GLY A 373 11.96 -11.64 20.38
N ASP A 374 13.01 -12.57 20.62
CA ASP A 374 13.36 -12.90 22.03
C ASP A 374 14.42 -11.94 22.56
N GLY A 375 14.63 -10.86 21.88
CA GLY A 375 15.55 -9.79 22.34
C GLY A 375 15.04 -8.42 21.84
N PRO A 376 15.50 -7.39 22.54
CA PRO A 376 14.95 -6.04 22.28
C PRO A 376 15.55 -5.42 21.01
N ASP A 377 16.71 -5.95 20.60
CA ASP A 377 17.26 -5.38 19.36
C ASP A 377 17.96 -6.47 18.55
N TYR A 378 18.46 -5.99 17.41
CA TYR A 378 19.04 -6.91 16.41
C TYR A 378 20.18 -7.73 17.02
N TYR A 379 20.96 -7.14 17.93
CA TYR A 379 22.19 -7.84 18.37
C TYR A 379 21.88 -8.81 19.52
N SER A 380 20.81 -8.61 20.08
CA SER A 380 20.56 -9.48 21.25
C SER A 380 19.50 -10.54 20.89
N ARG A 381 19.04 -10.45 19.56
CA ARG A 381 17.91 -11.31 19.20
C ARG A 381 18.43 -12.56 18.46
N THR A 382 17.83 -13.66 18.91
CA THR A 382 18.23 -14.93 18.27
C THR A 382 17.05 -15.53 17.49
N THR A 383 15.84 -15.28 17.94
CA THR A 383 14.68 -15.87 17.25
C THR A 383 13.62 -14.78 17.04
N LYS A 384 13.06 -14.88 15.77
CA LYS A 384 11.96 -13.96 15.41
C LYS A 384 10.80 -14.75 14.79
N LEU A 385 9.62 -14.45 15.40
CA LEU A 385 8.46 -15.18 14.85
C LEU A 385 7.35 -14.19 14.49
N ARG A 386 6.55 -14.73 13.56
CA ARG A 386 5.43 -13.87 13.11
C ARG A 386 4.32 -13.83 14.17
N LEU A 387 3.87 -12.53 14.37
CA LEU A 387 2.80 -12.32 15.37
C LEU A 387 1.55 -11.76 14.68
N HIS A 388 0.43 -12.38 15.06
CA HIS A 388 -0.87 -11.88 14.57
C HIS A 388 -1.75 -11.53 15.78
N LEU A 389 -2.14 -10.22 15.87
CA LEU A 389 -2.93 -9.78 17.03
C LEU A 389 -4.43 -9.82 16.70
N ILE A 390 -5.06 -10.55 17.59
CA ILE A 390 -6.52 -10.68 17.37
C ILE A 390 -7.22 -9.73 18.34
N GLY A 391 -7.80 -8.65 17.77
CA GLY A 391 -8.42 -7.60 18.60
C GLY A 391 -7.94 -6.20 18.17
N GLU A 392 -8.82 -5.15 18.52
CA GLU A 392 -8.48 -3.78 18.07
C GLU A 392 -7.47 -3.14 19.05
N HIS A 393 -6.47 -2.52 18.44
CA HIS A 393 -5.59 -1.66 19.25
C HIS A 393 -5.55 -0.24 18.65
N VAL A 394 -5.66 0.72 19.58
CA VAL A 394 -5.97 2.11 19.15
C VAL A 394 -4.66 2.87 18.96
N GLU A 395 -3.56 2.29 19.54
CA GLU A 395 -2.29 3.03 19.38
C GLU A 395 -1.23 2.12 18.74
N TYR A 396 -0.25 2.77 18.25
CA TYR A 396 0.88 1.99 17.69
C TYR A 396 1.52 1.12 18.78
N ILE A 397 1.84 -0.05 18.35
CA ILE A 397 2.80 -0.84 19.15
C ILE A 397 4.21 -0.63 18.58
N GLU A 398 5.12 -0.08 19.54
CA GLU A 398 6.42 0.43 19.03
C GLU A 398 7.45 -0.70 18.94
N ALA A 399 8.33 -0.42 17.91
CA ALA A 399 9.44 -1.38 17.79
C ALA A 399 10.28 -1.39 19.08
N GLY A 400 10.53 -2.59 19.59
CA GLY A 400 11.38 -2.72 20.80
C GLY A 400 10.52 -2.72 22.07
N GLN A 401 9.23 -2.59 21.88
CA GLN A 401 8.35 -2.59 23.05
C GLN A 401 8.10 -4.02 23.57
N PRO A 402 8.32 -4.15 24.91
CA PRO A 402 8.09 -5.49 25.47
C PRO A 402 6.61 -5.88 25.40
N ILE A 403 6.48 -7.14 25.11
CA ILE A 403 5.09 -7.60 24.97
C ILE A 403 5.00 -9.01 25.59
N ARG A 404 3.97 -9.12 26.42
CA ARG A 404 3.59 -10.45 26.92
C ARG A 404 2.20 -10.85 26.42
N PHE A 405 2.23 -12.11 25.82
CA PHE A 405 0.94 -12.39 25.16
C PHE A 405 0.69 -13.90 25.19
N ASN A 406 -0.64 -14.18 25.15
CA ASN A 406 -1.05 -15.60 24.95
C ASN A 406 -1.39 -15.86 23.47
N ALA A 407 -0.59 -16.92 22.99
CA ALA A 407 -0.82 -17.11 21.55
C ALA A 407 -0.93 -18.60 21.21
N THR A 408 -1.75 -18.80 20.22
CA THR A 408 -1.77 -20.15 19.61
C THR A 408 -0.75 -20.26 18.47
N VAL A 409 -0.04 -21.40 18.48
CA VAL A 409 0.99 -21.58 17.44
C VAL A 409 0.35 -22.22 16.20
N LEU A 410 0.55 -21.41 15.12
CA LEU A 410 -0.06 -21.91 13.84
C LEU A 410 1.03 -22.01 12.77
N TRP A 411 0.75 -22.94 11.87
CA TRP A 411 1.60 -23.00 10.67
C TRP A 411 0.82 -22.41 9.48
N SER A 412 1.47 -21.25 9.03
CA SER A 412 0.84 -20.68 7.81
C SER A 412 1.48 -21.28 6.54
N GLU A 413 0.57 -21.96 5.83
CA GLU A 413 1.10 -22.56 4.57
C GLU A 413 1.29 -21.49 3.49
N SER A 414 0.45 -20.51 3.50
CA SER A 414 0.56 -19.44 2.48
C SER A 414 1.83 -18.60 2.70
N GLU A 415 2.26 -18.65 3.93
CA GLU A 415 3.49 -17.88 4.19
C GLU A 415 4.67 -18.80 4.47
N GLY A 416 4.29 -20.08 4.49
CA GLY A 416 5.36 -21.07 4.76
C GLY A 416 6.11 -20.78 6.06
N ARG A 417 5.40 -20.34 7.09
CA ARG A 417 6.11 -20.05 8.35
C ARG A 417 5.12 -20.19 9.52
N VAL A 418 5.72 -20.21 10.77
CA VAL A 418 4.91 -20.30 12.01
C VAL A 418 4.34 -18.90 12.34
N ILE A 419 2.99 -18.95 12.71
CA ILE A 419 2.37 -17.69 13.13
C ILE A 419 1.85 -17.85 14.57
N LEU A 420 2.26 -16.76 15.33
CA LEU A 420 1.72 -16.75 16.70
C LEU A 420 0.48 -15.85 16.75
N GLU A 421 -0.57 -16.49 16.91
CA GLU A 421 -1.81 -15.71 16.95
C GLU A 421 -2.15 -15.35 18.41
N ALA A 422 -2.01 -13.99 18.64
CA ALA A 422 -2.10 -13.52 20.04
C ALA A 422 -3.49 -12.91 20.27
N ARG A 423 -4.24 -13.24 21.35
CA ARG A 423 -5.63 -12.80 21.58
C ARG A 423 -5.71 -11.97 22.86
N SER A 424 -4.64 -12.19 23.67
CA SER A 424 -4.45 -11.27 24.82
C SER A 424 -2.98 -10.90 24.97
N TRP A 425 -2.92 -9.63 25.23
CA TRP A 425 -1.50 -9.24 25.38
C TRP A 425 -1.40 -8.01 26.29
N THR A 426 -0.31 -8.00 26.90
CA THR A 426 0.02 -6.79 27.67
C THR A 426 1.33 -6.20 27.16
N LEU A 427 1.21 -4.85 27.11
CA LEU A 427 2.43 -4.20 26.56
C LEU A 427 3.23 -3.56 27.70
N GLY A 428 4.49 -3.73 27.61
CA GLY A 428 5.38 -2.97 28.52
C GLY A 428 5.54 -1.51 28.08
N GLU A 429 6.54 -0.88 28.73
CA GLU A 429 6.76 0.56 28.41
C GLU A 429 7.34 0.72 27.00
N ALA A 430 6.66 1.71 26.28
CA ALA A 430 7.20 1.98 24.92
C ALA A 430 8.62 2.59 25.01
N PRO A 431 9.46 2.11 24.05
CA PRO A 431 10.82 2.69 24.05
C PRO A 431 10.81 4.16 23.62
N ASP A 432 11.96 4.83 24.12
CA ASP A 432 12.09 6.23 23.68
C ASP A 432 12.42 6.30 22.18
N PRO A 433 11.96 7.42 21.58
CA PRO A 433 12.28 7.55 20.15
C PRO A 433 13.81 7.51 19.90
N SER A 434 14.11 6.89 18.73
CA SER A 434 15.54 6.84 18.35
C SER A 434 16.02 8.21 17.83
N LEU A 435 17.27 8.48 18.26
CA LEU A 435 17.82 9.79 17.83
C LEU A 435 18.55 9.62 16.49
N LEU A 436 18.04 10.38 15.56
CA LEU A 436 18.78 10.40 14.27
C LEU A 436 19.91 11.43 14.31
N ASN A 437 21.05 10.97 13.60
CA ASN A 437 22.18 11.91 13.52
C ASN A 437 22.39 12.38 12.07
N TRP A 438 22.49 13.69 11.93
CA TRP A 438 22.61 14.29 10.59
C TRP A 438 23.84 13.74 9.85
N GLY A 439 24.89 13.24 10.54
CA GLY A 439 26.09 12.67 9.91
C GLY A 439 25.86 11.25 9.39
N ASP A 440 24.62 10.73 9.74
CA ASP A 440 24.28 9.35 9.29
C ASP A 440 23.55 9.39 7.95
N GLY A 441 23.75 8.44 7.09
CA GLY A 441 23.16 8.40 5.73
C GLY A 441 22.12 7.28 5.60
N TYR A 442 21.72 7.05 4.43
CA TYR A 442 20.65 6.08 4.14
C TYR A 442 20.93 4.73 4.82
N ASN A 443 22.12 4.23 4.85
CA ASN A 443 22.43 2.90 5.41
C ASN A 443 22.14 2.85 6.92
N SER A 444 22.02 4.00 7.45
CA SER A 444 21.72 4.01 8.91
C SER A 444 20.24 4.32 9.16
N TRP A 445 19.70 5.18 8.45
CA TRP A 445 18.33 5.64 8.74
C TRP A 445 17.30 4.64 8.23
N LYS A 446 17.64 3.85 7.18
CA LYS A 446 16.64 2.92 6.60
C LYS A 446 16.12 1.94 7.65
N TRP A 447 16.84 1.82 8.72
CA TRP A 447 16.42 0.81 9.73
C TRP A 447 15.39 1.43 10.69
N ASP A 448 15.24 2.75 10.57
CA ASP A 448 14.30 3.37 11.52
C ASP A 448 13.02 3.82 10.81
N ILE A 449 12.94 3.24 9.52
CA ILE A 449 11.72 3.64 8.78
C ILE A 449 10.51 3.04 9.50
N GLY A 450 9.47 3.96 9.73
CA GLY A 450 8.22 3.47 10.35
C GLY A 450 8.29 3.62 11.88
N LYS A 451 9.60 3.91 12.48
CA LYS A 451 9.74 4.04 13.94
C LYS A 451 9.65 5.51 14.36
N LEU A 452 9.35 5.61 15.64
CA LEU A 452 9.39 6.98 16.18
C LEU A 452 10.86 7.44 16.34
N VAL A 453 11.12 8.65 15.72
CA VAL A 453 12.52 9.10 15.75
C VAL A 453 12.55 10.58 16.14
N THR A 454 13.72 10.89 16.68
CA THR A 454 13.93 12.33 16.98
C THR A 454 15.17 12.84 16.25
N ILE A 455 14.96 14.01 15.73
CA ILE A 455 16.15 14.61 15.08
C ILE A 455 16.19 16.09 15.49
N TYR A 456 17.40 16.60 15.74
CA TYR A 456 17.60 17.99 16.18
C TYR A 456 17.78 18.92 14.97
N GLY A 457 16.98 19.99 14.98
CA GLY A 457 17.15 20.93 13.85
C GLY A 457 16.08 22.03 13.90
N GLU A 458 16.18 22.90 12.84
CA GLU A 458 15.20 24.00 12.74
C GLU A 458 14.19 23.74 11.61
N ALA A 459 12.98 23.94 12.08
CA ALA A 459 11.97 23.79 11.02
C ALA A 459 11.96 25.04 10.11
N VAL A 460 12.14 24.75 8.85
CA VAL A 460 12.16 25.87 7.88
C VAL A 460 11.15 25.55 6.76
N MET A 461 10.63 26.63 6.42
CA MET A 461 9.67 26.46 5.30
C MET A 461 10.28 27.05 4.01
N ASP A 462 10.27 26.12 3.08
CA ASP A 462 10.85 26.66 1.83
C ASP A 462 9.82 27.49 1.05
N GLU A 463 10.31 28.04 -0.04
CA GLU A 463 9.54 29.01 -0.86
C GLU A 463 8.29 28.35 -1.48
N ASP A 464 8.25 26.93 -1.35
CA ASP A 464 7.13 26.14 -1.91
C ASP A 464 6.19 25.67 -0.80
N GLY A 465 6.41 26.25 0.46
CA GLY A 465 5.50 25.94 1.59
C GLY A 465 5.78 24.56 2.19
N ASN A 466 6.80 23.76 1.60
CA ASN A 466 7.23 22.51 2.26
C ASN A 466 8.09 22.78 3.50
N GLN A 467 7.73 21.92 4.36
CA GLN A 467 8.47 22.16 5.63
C GLN A 467 9.64 21.16 5.74
N TRP A 468 10.70 21.77 6.25
CA TRP A 468 11.94 20.97 6.36
C TRP A 468 12.53 21.15 7.77
N ILE A 469 13.12 19.98 8.14
CA ILE A 469 14.01 20.16 9.30
C ILE A 469 15.46 20.32 8.83
N GLN A 470 15.99 21.53 9.20
CA GLN A 470 17.34 21.86 8.71
C GLN A 470 18.32 21.87 9.89
N ARG A 471 19.52 21.20 9.58
CA ARG A 471 20.58 21.26 10.61
C ARG A 471 21.14 22.69 10.75
N SER A 472 21.26 23.10 12.00
CA SER A 472 21.72 24.49 12.23
C SER A 472 23.12 24.71 11.64
N GLY A 473 23.26 25.76 10.83
CA GLY A 473 24.62 26.13 10.35
C GLY A 473 25.01 25.32 9.11
N SER A 474 23.99 24.42 8.54
CA SER A 474 24.30 23.61 7.35
C SER A 474 23.10 23.64 6.38
N ASN A 475 23.38 23.10 5.11
CA ASN A 475 22.26 23.04 4.12
C ASN A 475 21.61 21.65 4.13
N GLU A 476 22.03 20.79 5.13
CA GLU A 476 21.39 19.46 5.21
C GLU A 476 19.96 19.57 5.75
N ARG A 477 19.09 18.84 4.95
CA ARG A 477 17.68 18.99 5.42
C ARG A 477 16.95 17.67 5.25
N MET A 478 15.87 17.58 6.03
CA MET A 478 14.97 16.41 5.95
C MET A 478 13.51 16.91 5.91
N CYS A 479 12.82 16.14 5.09
CA CYS A 479 11.40 16.53 4.92
C CYS A 479 10.63 16.39 6.24
N LEU A 480 9.72 17.42 6.53
CA LEU A 480 8.87 17.44 7.74
C LEU A 480 7.40 17.44 7.32
N LEU A 481 6.73 16.34 7.71
CA LEU A 481 5.30 16.23 7.37
C LEU A 481 4.47 16.57 8.62
N GLY A 482 3.96 17.71 8.66
CA GLY A 482 3.18 18.19 9.83
C GLY A 482 1.98 19.01 9.38
N ASP A 483 1.36 19.69 10.26
CA ASP A 483 0.12 20.45 9.95
C ASP A 483 0.45 21.83 9.38
N GLY A 484 1.84 22.09 9.21
CA GLY A 484 2.20 23.30 8.43
C GLY A 484 2.53 24.48 9.35
N THR A 485 2.39 24.35 10.70
CA THR A 485 2.66 25.49 11.62
C THR A 485 4.04 25.32 12.27
N GLU A 486 4.77 24.36 11.90
CA GLU A 486 6.02 24.02 12.61
C GLU A 486 7.10 25.09 12.39
N ALA A 487 7.17 25.68 11.26
CA ALA A 487 8.18 26.73 11.00
C ALA A 487 7.86 27.99 11.81
N SER A 488 6.57 28.26 11.89
CA SER A 488 6.14 29.41 12.72
C SER A 488 6.43 29.16 14.21
N GLN A 489 6.21 27.90 14.62
CA GLN A 489 6.56 27.51 16.00
C GLN A 489 8.06 27.64 16.26
N GLN A 490 8.80 27.27 15.25
CA GLN A 490 10.26 27.37 15.40
C GLN A 490 10.70 28.84 15.46
N GLU A 491 10.03 29.73 14.80
CA GLU A 491 10.37 31.17 14.80
C GLU A 491 10.05 31.80 16.16
N SER A 492 8.98 31.35 16.75
CA SER A 492 8.63 31.86 18.09
C SER A 492 9.62 31.39 19.15
N LEU A 493 10.16 30.22 19.01
CA LEU A 493 11.11 29.67 20.01
C LEU A 493 12.50 30.26 19.84
N GLY A 494 12.92 30.55 18.52
CA GLY A 494 14.18 31.26 18.21
C GLY A 494 15.40 30.37 18.41
N GLU A 495 15.21 29.02 18.72
CA GLU A 495 16.36 28.09 18.82
C GLU A 495 15.96 26.72 18.30
N PRO A 496 17.05 25.94 17.71
CA PRO A 496 16.75 24.59 17.23
C PRO A 496 16.20 23.70 18.36
N ILE A 497 15.21 22.83 17.94
CA ILE A 497 14.62 21.95 18.97
C ILE A 497 14.60 20.51 18.44
N ASP A 498 14.17 19.61 19.37
CA ASP A 498 14.01 18.20 18.95
C ASP A 498 12.64 17.98 18.31
N TRP A 499 12.78 17.50 17.01
CA TRP A 499 11.51 17.10 16.36
C TRP A 499 11.31 15.58 16.46
N THR A 500 10.10 15.28 17.02
CA THR A 500 9.83 13.84 17.18
C THR A 500 8.64 13.45 16.31
N GLY A 501 8.89 12.48 15.47
CA GLY A 501 7.83 11.95 14.59
C GLY A 501 8.24 10.61 14.00
N ARG A 502 7.36 10.13 13.17
CA ARG A 502 7.64 8.82 12.56
C ARG A 502 8.40 8.99 11.23
N LEU A 503 9.38 8.10 11.18
CA LEU A 503 10.22 8.25 9.98
C LEU A 503 9.57 7.52 8.79
N SER A 504 9.39 8.16 7.72
CA SER A 504 8.84 7.58 6.47
C SER A 504 9.68 8.01 5.27
N THR A 505 9.40 7.30 4.19
CA THR A 505 10.14 7.69 2.97
C THR A 505 9.14 8.15 1.90
N THR A 506 9.58 9.20 1.36
CA THR A 506 8.80 9.62 0.19
C THR A 506 9.71 9.71 -1.05
N GLU A 507 9.14 9.43 -1.98
CA GLU A 507 9.94 9.55 -3.24
C GLU A 507 9.86 10.97 -3.78
N ASP A 508 11.12 11.52 -3.83
CA ASP A 508 11.26 12.78 -4.58
C ASP A 508 11.29 12.52 -6.10
N ALA A 509 10.24 12.72 -6.64
CA ALA A 509 9.82 12.34 -8.01
C ALA A 509 10.63 13.08 -9.06
N VAL A 510 11.36 14.25 -8.69
CA VAL A 510 12.13 15.10 -9.62
C VAL A 510 13.57 14.58 -9.72
N GLU A 511 14.10 13.89 -8.64
CA GLU A 511 15.51 13.44 -8.68
C GLU A 511 15.58 11.92 -8.56
N ASN A 512 14.35 11.16 -8.48
CA ASN A 512 14.36 9.69 -8.30
C ASN A 512 15.20 9.28 -7.07
N THR A 513 15.08 10.20 -6.15
CA THR A 513 15.82 9.83 -4.93
C THR A 513 14.83 9.74 -3.75
N MET A 514 14.92 8.58 -3.16
CA MET A 514 14.18 8.36 -1.89
C MET A 514 14.66 9.35 -0.82
N GLN A 515 13.57 10.06 -0.40
CA GLN A 515 13.94 11.04 0.66
C GLN A 515 13.26 10.64 1.97
N PHE A 516 14.00 10.88 3.07
CA PHE A 516 13.42 10.56 4.39
C PHE A 516 12.59 11.74 4.91
N CYS A 517 11.44 11.33 5.49
CA CYS A 517 10.57 12.39 6.05
C CYS A 517 10.21 12.02 7.48
N ILE A 518 10.08 13.18 8.23
CA ILE A 518 9.55 12.92 9.58
C ILE A 518 8.08 13.38 9.62
N ASP A 519 7.28 12.31 10.01
CA ASP A 519 5.83 12.58 10.07
C ASP A 519 5.42 12.84 11.52
N ILE A 520 4.99 14.11 11.76
CA ILE A 520 4.66 14.46 13.16
C ILE A 520 3.15 14.62 13.30
N ARG A 521 2.38 14.27 12.26
CA ARG A 521 0.90 14.24 12.41
C ARG A 521 0.47 13.09 13.33
#